data_AF-A0A1X7ISV0-F1
#
_entry.id   AF-A0A1X7ISV0-F1
#
_cell.length_a   1.000
_cell.length_b   1.000
_cell.length_c   1.000
_cell.angle_alpha   90.00
_cell.angle_beta   90.00
_cell.angle_gamma   90.00
#
_symmetry.space_group_name_H-M   'P 1'
#
loop_
_entity.id
_entity.type
_entity.pdbx_description
1 polymer ?
#
loop_
_entity_poly.entity_id
_entity_poly.type
_entity_poly.pdbx_seq_one_letter_code
_entity_poly.pdbx_strand_id
1 'polypeptide(L)'
;MRILFLGALLVIFSSFNHSIDPSEKEGSQPQSLVFNTDGMYNAEFFDYIFRGHFENIELKREDMRFLMIFEQYLRAFGRQCPSYLPDNKVEIMEQVCAVEEVSKNIYGDVLSRVCVEYEWVGTGIYARPDLYNAKIEVENIQRADAVRTTMEMILDPNAMGNSVDLMHQAKGLQNDMLQIFEINNCNSPGVRRFEENLKLFALNKPSIRMDGSSKYAAMKKTGGPAGAQNYNKLIDDLVANQSKTWSFNRYTPGSISAVSILSKDSEGRPKSIKANYSYSGFGSGSQGWVQIDFEKGLPKCIYFFDFPTNCKTPNSSIVASYAQGGYGK
;
A
#
# COMPACT_ATOMS: atom_id res chain seq x y z
N MET A 1 -71.85 -22.27 -57.76
CA MET A 1 -70.42 -22.26 -58.15
C MET A 1 -69.66 -21.77 -56.91
N ARG A 2 -69.03 -22.66 -56.13
CA ARG A 2 -67.55 -22.76 -55.97
C ARG A 2 -66.90 -21.36 -55.85
N ILE A 3 -66.13 -20.95 -54.83
CA ILE A 3 -65.23 -21.63 -53.89
C ILE A 3 -64.69 -20.53 -52.92
N LEU A 4 -64.51 -20.88 -51.63
CA LEU A 4 -63.37 -20.65 -50.68
C LEU A 4 -62.47 -19.40 -50.89
N PHE A 5 -61.85 -18.71 -49.91
CA PHE A 5 -61.58 -18.91 -48.48
C PHE A 5 -60.91 -17.62 -47.90
N LEU A 6 -61.29 -17.28 -46.66
CA LEU A 6 -60.42 -16.92 -45.51
C LEU A 6 -59.51 -15.67 -45.48
N GLY A 7 -59.61 -14.92 -44.38
CA GLY A 7 -58.60 -13.92 -43.97
C GLY A 7 -58.99 -13.05 -42.77
N ALA A 8 -58.94 -13.65 -41.56
CA ALA A 8 -58.72 -13.12 -40.20
C ALA A 8 -59.12 -11.67 -39.79
N LEU A 9 -59.82 -11.62 -38.64
CA LEU A 9 -60.11 -10.45 -37.80
C LEU A 9 -58.84 -9.74 -37.27
N LEU A 10 -58.87 -8.41 -37.24
CA LEU A 10 -58.09 -7.56 -36.33
C LEU A 10 -59.06 -6.67 -35.55
N VAL A 11 -59.14 -6.88 -34.24
CA VAL A 11 -59.95 -6.11 -33.30
C VAL A 11 -59.16 -4.88 -32.83
N ILE A 12 -59.76 -3.71 -33.02
CA ILE A 12 -59.35 -2.39 -32.55
C ILE A 12 -59.65 -2.28 -31.06
N PHE A 13 -58.74 -1.75 -30.21
CA PHE A 13 -59.16 -0.90 -29.09
C PHE A 13 -58.16 0.20 -28.77
N SER A 14 -58.77 1.34 -28.49
CA SER A 14 -58.30 2.71 -28.35
C SER A 14 -57.53 3.01 -27.07
N SER A 15 -56.66 4.01 -27.18
CA SER A 15 -55.86 4.65 -26.14
C SER A 15 -56.69 5.19 -24.97
N PHE A 16 -56.26 4.87 -23.74
CA PHE A 16 -56.61 5.63 -22.54
C PHE A 16 -55.38 6.41 -22.07
N ASN A 17 -55.51 7.73 -22.07
CA ASN A 17 -54.60 8.65 -21.40
C ASN A 17 -54.84 8.57 -19.89
N HIS A 18 -53.78 8.26 -19.13
CA HIS A 18 -53.72 8.60 -17.71
C HIS A 18 -52.40 9.30 -17.43
N SER A 19 -52.50 10.58 -17.08
CA SER A 19 -51.40 11.45 -16.69
C SER A 19 -50.94 11.06 -15.27
N ILE A 20 -49.66 10.76 -15.12
CA ILE A 20 -49.00 10.61 -13.81
C ILE A 20 -47.85 11.64 -13.78
N ASP A 21 -47.89 12.47 -12.74
CA ASP A 21 -46.89 13.50 -12.40
C ASP A 21 -45.45 12.94 -12.37
N PRO A 22 -44.46 13.61 -12.98
CA PRO A 22 -43.06 13.29 -12.77
C PRO A 22 -42.51 14.12 -11.61
N SER A 23 -42.72 13.65 -10.38
CA SER A 23 -41.85 13.96 -9.26
C SER A 23 -41.14 12.68 -8.84
N GLU A 24 -39.84 12.81 -8.55
CA GLU A 24 -38.88 11.76 -8.15
C GLU A 24 -38.34 10.84 -9.25
N LYS A 25 -37.14 11.16 -9.73
CA LYS A 25 -35.88 10.63 -9.15
C LYS A 25 -34.71 11.25 -9.89
N GLU A 26 -34.07 12.19 -9.20
CA GLU A 26 -32.72 12.63 -9.53
C GLU A 26 -31.83 11.38 -9.52
N GLY A 27 -31.37 10.96 -10.70
CA GLY A 27 -30.53 9.79 -10.86
C GLY A 27 -29.22 10.00 -10.13
N SER A 28 -29.05 9.34 -8.98
CA SER A 28 -27.72 9.16 -8.41
C SER A 28 -26.92 8.34 -9.42
N GLN A 29 -25.95 8.99 -10.07
CA GLN A 29 -24.90 8.31 -10.82
C GLN A 29 -24.38 7.17 -9.93
N PRO A 30 -24.27 5.93 -10.44
CA PRO A 30 -23.72 4.83 -9.65
C PRO A 30 -22.36 5.25 -9.14
N GLN A 31 -22.20 5.38 -7.82
CA GLN A 31 -20.90 5.70 -7.24
C GLN A 31 -19.94 4.58 -7.66
N SER A 32 -18.98 4.91 -8.52
CA SER A 32 -18.03 3.94 -9.03
C SER A 32 -17.25 3.33 -7.86
N LEU A 33 -17.27 2.00 -7.74
CA LEU A 33 -16.51 1.27 -6.73
C LEU A 33 -15.01 1.35 -7.07
N VAL A 34 -14.37 2.42 -6.63
CA VAL A 34 -12.97 2.75 -6.94
C VAL A 34 -12.23 3.08 -5.65
N PHE A 35 -11.02 2.56 -5.53
CA PHE A 35 -10.07 2.88 -4.48
C PHE A 35 -8.70 3.07 -5.11
N ASN A 36 -8.16 4.29 -5.04
CA ASN A 36 -6.90 4.66 -5.66
C ASN A 36 -5.73 4.39 -4.71
N THR A 37 -4.71 3.70 -5.22
CA THR A 37 -3.48 3.39 -4.50
C THR A 37 -2.24 3.92 -5.20
N ASP A 38 -2.39 4.70 -6.27
CA ASP A 38 -1.27 5.14 -7.09
C ASP A 38 -0.34 6.09 -6.33
N GLY A 39 0.95 5.82 -6.45
CA GLY A 39 2.00 6.60 -5.79
C GLY A 39 2.22 6.26 -4.32
N MET A 40 1.42 5.35 -3.74
CA MET A 40 1.63 4.83 -2.38
C MET A 40 2.81 3.86 -2.32
N TYR A 41 3.48 3.81 -1.16
CA TYR A 41 4.51 2.85 -0.86
C TYR A 41 3.94 1.42 -0.79
N ASN A 42 2.78 1.24 -0.16
CA ASN A 42 2.08 -0.05 -0.05
C ASN A 42 0.96 -0.22 -1.09
N ALA A 43 1.11 0.41 -2.26
CA ALA A 43 0.05 0.49 -3.29
C ALA A 43 -0.54 -0.87 -3.70
N GLU A 44 0.32 -1.86 -3.86
CA GLU A 44 -0.05 -3.22 -4.26
C GLU A 44 -0.85 -3.94 -3.17
N PHE A 45 -0.38 -3.87 -1.92
CA PHE A 45 -1.08 -4.44 -0.78
C PHE A 45 -2.49 -3.86 -0.65
N PHE A 46 -2.61 -2.54 -0.73
CA PHE A 46 -3.91 -1.88 -0.60
C PHE A 46 -4.87 -2.23 -1.74
N ASP A 47 -4.39 -2.36 -2.98
CA ASP A 47 -5.21 -2.76 -4.12
C ASP A 47 -5.69 -4.22 -3.99
N TYR A 48 -4.84 -5.14 -3.52
CA TYR A 48 -5.25 -6.52 -3.28
C TYR A 48 -6.27 -6.64 -2.14
N ILE A 49 -6.10 -5.88 -1.05
CA ILE A 49 -7.10 -5.81 0.01
C ILE A 49 -8.41 -5.27 -0.54
N PHE A 50 -8.39 -4.12 -1.22
CA PHE A 50 -9.58 -3.51 -1.81
C PHE A 50 -10.32 -4.49 -2.74
N ARG A 51 -9.61 -5.16 -3.65
CA ARG A 51 -10.18 -6.12 -4.61
C ARG A 51 -10.54 -7.47 -4.00
N GLY A 52 -10.10 -7.77 -2.79
CA GLY A 52 -10.26 -9.09 -2.17
C GLY A 52 -9.44 -10.18 -2.85
N HIS A 53 -8.29 -9.85 -3.43
CA HIS A 53 -7.37 -10.82 -4.06
C HIS A 53 -6.30 -11.28 -3.06
N PHE A 54 -6.74 -11.85 -1.94
CA PHE A 54 -5.86 -12.23 -0.84
C PHE A 54 -4.79 -13.25 -1.23
N GLU A 55 -5.04 -14.05 -2.28
CA GLU A 55 -4.08 -15.03 -2.81
C GLU A 55 -2.80 -14.40 -3.38
N ASN A 56 -2.82 -13.09 -3.68
CA ASN A 56 -1.65 -12.36 -4.20
C ASN A 56 -0.90 -11.58 -3.10
N ILE A 57 -1.39 -11.62 -1.86
CA ILE A 57 -0.78 -10.91 -0.73
C ILE A 57 0.32 -11.80 -0.12
N GLU A 58 1.56 -11.33 -0.18
CA GLU A 58 2.71 -12.02 0.43
C GLU A 58 2.74 -11.84 1.96
N LEU A 59 2.30 -10.68 2.44
CA LEU A 59 2.18 -10.34 3.86
C LEU A 59 1.10 -11.19 4.52
N LYS A 60 1.37 -11.78 5.68
CA LYS A 60 0.42 -12.57 6.46
C LYS A 60 -0.23 -11.72 7.56
N ARG A 61 -1.38 -12.17 8.08
CA ARG A 61 -2.02 -11.51 9.22
C ARG A 61 -1.17 -11.60 10.49
N GLU A 62 -0.34 -12.64 10.60
CA GLU A 62 0.61 -12.88 11.68
C GLU A 62 1.93 -12.12 11.50
N ASP A 63 2.06 -11.27 10.49
CA ASP A 63 3.25 -10.43 10.35
C ASP A 63 3.08 -9.10 11.10
N MET A 64 4.10 -8.70 11.88
CA MET A 64 4.10 -7.42 12.61
C MET A 64 3.82 -6.22 11.69
N ARG A 65 4.29 -6.29 10.44
CA ARG A 65 4.04 -5.25 9.43
C ARG A 65 2.56 -5.12 9.09
N PHE A 66 1.78 -6.20 9.10
CA PHE A 66 0.33 -6.11 8.88
C PHE A 66 -0.36 -5.38 10.04
N LEU A 67 -0.02 -5.73 11.29
CA LEU A 67 -0.55 -5.04 12.47
C LEU A 67 -0.24 -3.54 12.42
N MET A 68 1.00 -3.18 12.06
CA MET A 68 1.40 -1.78 11.90
C MET A 68 0.57 -1.06 10.82
N ILE A 69 0.38 -1.68 9.65
CA ILE A 69 -0.47 -1.11 8.58
C ILE A 69 -1.91 -0.91 9.06
N PHE A 70 -2.49 -1.92 9.72
CA PHE A 70 -3.86 -1.86 10.20
C PHE A 70 -4.03 -0.77 11.27
N GLU A 71 -3.13 -0.71 12.25
CA GLU A 71 -3.17 0.34 13.28
C GLU A 71 -3.05 1.74 12.68
N GLN A 72 -2.09 1.95 11.78
CA GLN A 72 -1.89 3.26 11.16
C GLN A 72 -3.08 3.65 10.28
N TYR A 73 -3.73 2.70 9.61
CA TYR A 73 -4.99 2.94 8.90
C TYR A 73 -6.10 3.45 9.84
N LEU A 74 -6.33 2.78 10.97
CA LEU A 74 -7.35 3.20 11.95
C LEU A 74 -7.08 4.60 12.48
N ARG A 75 -5.82 4.90 12.82
CA ARG A 75 -5.42 6.23 13.30
C ARG A 75 -5.56 7.29 12.22
N ALA A 76 -5.22 6.97 10.97
CA ALA A 76 -5.39 7.88 9.83
C ALA A 76 -6.86 8.21 9.58
N PHE A 77 -7.73 7.20 9.57
CA PHE A 77 -9.17 7.39 9.39
C PHE A 77 -9.75 8.21 10.56
N GLY A 78 -9.39 7.87 11.80
CA GLY A 78 -9.87 8.57 12.99
C GLY A 78 -9.48 10.06 13.01
N ARG A 79 -8.30 10.41 12.46
CA ARG A 79 -7.82 11.80 12.36
C ARG A 79 -8.42 12.57 11.19
N GLN A 80 -8.48 11.96 10.01
CA GLN A 80 -8.85 12.65 8.76
C GLN A 80 -10.34 12.53 8.41
N CYS A 81 -11.01 11.51 8.92
CA CYS A 81 -12.41 11.21 8.64
C CYS A 81 -13.30 11.12 9.91
N PRO A 82 -13.11 11.97 10.95
CA PRO A 82 -13.81 11.79 12.23
C PRO A 82 -15.34 11.91 12.12
N SER A 83 -15.84 12.69 11.16
CA SER A 83 -17.27 12.88 10.89
C SER A 83 -17.95 11.65 10.27
N TYR A 84 -17.19 10.66 9.81
CA TYR A 84 -17.69 9.43 9.18
C TYR A 84 -17.59 8.19 10.08
N LEU A 85 -17.16 8.39 11.33
CA LEU A 85 -17.22 7.38 12.37
C LEU A 85 -18.66 7.23 12.90
N PRO A 86 -19.05 6.00 13.30
CA PRO A 86 -20.38 5.77 13.86
C PRO A 86 -20.49 6.36 15.27
N ASP A 87 -21.72 6.51 15.77
CA ASP A 87 -21.97 7.02 17.13
C ASP A 87 -21.34 6.14 18.22
N ASN A 88 -21.32 4.82 17.99
CA ASN A 88 -20.73 3.83 18.89
C ASN A 88 -19.21 3.66 18.70
N LYS A 89 -18.52 4.63 18.10
CA LYS A 89 -17.06 4.59 17.90
C LYS A 89 -16.33 4.31 19.21
N VAL A 90 -15.22 3.58 19.09
CA VAL A 90 -14.35 3.23 20.23
C VAL A 90 -13.07 4.02 20.15
N GLU A 91 -12.55 4.43 21.30
CA GLU A 91 -11.25 5.07 21.40
C GLU A 91 -10.14 4.04 21.16
N ILE A 92 -9.18 4.40 20.33
CA ILE A 92 -7.96 3.61 20.13
C ILE A 92 -7.13 3.78 21.41
N MET A 93 -6.77 2.65 22.02
CA MET A 93 -5.94 2.60 23.22
C MET A 93 -4.48 2.33 22.85
N GLU A 94 -3.55 2.85 23.64
CA GLU A 94 -2.13 2.53 23.53
C GLU A 94 -1.50 2.28 24.89
N GLN A 95 -0.44 1.46 24.90
CA GLN A 95 0.37 1.26 26.09
C GLN A 95 1.41 2.37 26.19
N VAL A 96 1.41 3.08 27.31
CA VAL A 96 2.44 4.06 27.66
C VAL A 96 3.20 3.59 28.88
N CYS A 97 4.45 4.04 29.00
CA CYS A 97 5.26 3.72 30.16
C CYS A 97 4.75 4.49 31.39
N ALA A 98 4.23 3.77 32.38
CA ALA A 98 3.79 4.34 33.65
C ALA A 98 4.98 4.52 34.61
N VAL A 99 5.90 3.53 34.64
CA VAL A 99 7.05 3.53 35.53
C VAL A 99 8.32 3.12 34.79
N GLU A 100 9.35 3.95 34.89
CA GLU A 100 10.69 3.66 34.42
C GLU A 100 11.60 3.21 35.57
N GLU A 101 12.33 2.13 35.36
CA GLU A 101 13.50 1.79 36.15
C GLU A 101 14.73 2.49 35.56
N VAL A 102 15.41 3.28 36.39
CA VAL A 102 16.56 4.09 36.00
C VAL A 102 17.81 3.52 36.66
N SER A 103 18.71 2.93 35.87
CA SER A 103 20.03 2.51 36.36
C SER A 103 20.98 3.70 36.37
N LYS A 104 21.72 3.89 37.48
CA LYS A 104 22.72 4.97 37.63
C LYS A 104 24.10 4.40 37.94
N ASN A 105 25.15 5.07 37.49
CA ASN A 105 26.52 4.74 37.89
C ASN A 105 26.81 5.21 39.33
N ILE A 106 28.01 4.91 39.83
CA ILE A 106 28.45 5.31 41.18
C ILE A 106 28.55 6.84 41.39
N TYR A 107 28.54 7.62 40.30
CA TYR A 107 28.57 9.08 40.30
C TYR A 107 27.18 9.71 40.13
N GLY A 108 26.13 8.90 39.95
CA GLY A 108 24.75 9.34 39.79
C GLY A 108 24.30 9.56 38.34
N ASP A 109 25.17 9.33 37.34
CA ASP A 109 24.79 9.46 35.92
C ASP A 109 23.89 8.31 35.49
N VAL A 110 22.84 8.62 34.72
CA VAL A 110 21.91 7.62 34.18
C VAL A 110 22.62 6.77 33.12
N LEU A 111 22.70 5.47 33.38
CA LEU A 111 23.22 4.46 32.45
C LEU A 111 22.15 3.94 31.50
N SER A 112 20.93 3.72 32.02
CA SER A 112 19.80 3.24 31.23
C SER A 112 18.47 3.64 31.86
N ARG A 113 17.44 3.69 31.03
CA ARG A 113 16.03 3.76 31.43
C ARG A 113 15.31 2.60 30.76
N VAL A 114 14.61 1.80 31.55
CA VAL A 114 13.81 0.69 31.05
C VAL A 114 12.41 0.85 31.59
N CYS A 115 11.40 0.73 30.74
CA CYS A 115 10.03 0.73 31.20
C CYS A 115 9.71 -0.59 31.91
N VAL A 116 9.26 -0.52 33.17
CA VAL A 116 8.94 -1.69 33.99
C VAL A 116 7.44 -1.85 34.24
N GLU A 117 6.66 -0.79 34.04
CA GLU A 117 5.21 -0.84 34.16
C GLU A 117 4.56 -0.07 33.01
N TYR A 118 3.57 -0.70 32.37
CA TYR A 118 2.81 -0.11 31.26
C TYR A 118 1.35 0.05 31.66
N GLU A 119 0.76 1.17 31.29
CA GLU A 119 -0.68 1.42 31.44
C GLU A 119 -1.34 1.68 30.09
N TRP A 120 -2.63 1.36 30.00
CA TRP A 120 -3.43 1.63 28.81
C TRP A 120 -4.06 3.00 28.90
N VAL A 121 -3.74 3.87 27.94
CA VAL A 121 -4.30 5.23 27.85
C VAL A 121 -5.05 5.42 26.55
N GLY A 122 -6.09 6.25 26.62
CA GLY A 122 -6.86 6.67 25.45
C GLY A 122 -6.06 7.68 24.62
N THR A 123 -6.09 7.52 23.30
CA THR A 123 -5.32 8.37 22.36
C THR A 123 -6.04 9.64 21.93
N GLY A 124 -7.33 9.79 22.29
CA GLY A 124 -8.23 10.79 21.72
C GLY A 124 -8.61 10.54 20.25
N ILE A 125 -8.15 9.43 19.66
CA ILE A 125 -8.44 9.02 18.28
C ILE A 125 -9.43 7.86 18.33
N TYR A 126 -10.44 7.91 17.47
CA TYR A 126 -11.53 6.94 17.47
C TYR A 126 -11.53 6.08 16.20
N ALA A 127 -12.04 4.86 16.32
CA ALA A 127 -12.17 3.90 15.23
C ALA A 127 -13.59 3.29 15.18
N ARG A 128 -13.92 2.65 14.05
CA ARG A 128 -15.09 1.79 13.97
C ARG A 128 -14.88 0.58 14.90
N PRO A 129 -15.88 0.19 15.71
CA PRO A 129 -15.68 -0.88 16.70
C PRO A 129 -15.31 -2.23 16.08
N ASP A 130 -15.92 -2.59 14.96
CA ASP A 130 -15.67 -3.86 14.28
C ASP A 130 -14.25 -3.95 13.69
N LEU A 131 -13.75 -2.85 13.12
CA LEU A 131 -12.38 -2.76 12.63
C LEU A 131 -11.36 -2.76 13.78
N TYR A 132 -11.65 -2.02 14.85
CA TYR A 132 -10.76 -1.99 16.02
C TYR A 132 -10.66 -3.36 16.66
N ASN A 133 -11.78 -4.06 16.85
CA ASN A 133 -11.79 -5.43 17.39
C ASN A 133 -11.01 -6.40 16.50
N ALA A 134 -11.13 -6.29 15.17
CA ALA A 134 -10.33 -7.11 14.26
C ALA A 134 -8.82 -6.82 14.36
N LYS A 135 -8.42 -5.57 14.61
CA LYS A 135 -7.03 -5.21 14.92
C LYS A 135 -6.56 -5.84 16.23
N ILE A 136 -7.40 -5.82 17.27
CA ILE A 136 -7.09 -6.46 18.57
C ILE A 136 -6.90 -7.97 18.43
N GLU A 137 -7.68 -8.65 17.59
CA GLU A 137 -7.46 -10.09 17.30
C GLU A 137 -6.08 -10.36 16.70
N VAL A 138 -5.63 -9.51 15.78
CA VAL A 138 -4.28 -9.60 15.18
C VAL A 138 -3.21 -9.33 16.23
N GLU A 139 -3.41 -8.30 17.06
CA GLU A 139 -2.49 -7.93 18.14
C GLU A 139 -2.32 -9.05 19.17
N ASN A 140 -3.39 -9.78 19.48
CA ASN A 140 -3.35 -10.92 20.39
C ASN A 140 -2.53 -12.09 19.82
N ILE A 141 -2.56 -12.32 18.51
CA ILE A 141 -1.71 -13.32 17.86
C ILE A 141 -0.23 -12.92 17.96
N GLN A 142 0.08 -11.65 17.67
CA GLN A 142 1.46 -11.14 17.78
C GLN A 142 2.01 -11.27 19.20
N ARG A 143 1.19 -10.96 20.21
CA ARG A 143 1.57 -11.13 21.62
C ARG A 143 1.95 -12.57 21.94
N ALA A 144 1.21 -13.55 21.41
CA ALA A 144 1.54 -14.97 21.61
C ALA A 144 2.86 -15.37 20.90
N ASP A 145 3.17 -14.74 19.77
CA ASP A 145 4.36 -15.01 18.95
C ASP A 145 5.57 -14.10 19.26
N ALA A 146 5.49 -13.25 20.29
CA ALA A 146 6.49 -12.22 20.60
C ALA A 146 7.90 -12.78 20.88
N VAL A 147 7.99 -13.95 21.51
CA VAL A 147 9.27 -14.62 21.82
C VAL A 147 9.97 -15.10 20.54
N ARG A 148 9.22 -15.70 19.61
CA ARG A 148 9.76 -16.16 18.31
C ARG A 148 10.29 -14.97 17.50
N THR A 149 9.48 -13.91 17.41
CA THR A 149 9.83 -12.68 16.68
C THR A 149 11.10 -12.02 17.23
N THR A 150 11.25 -11.99 18.55
CA THR A 150 12.45 -11.45 19.20
C THR A 150 13.70 -12.29 18.87
N MET A 151 13.56 -13.61 18.85
CA MET A 151 14.66 -14.53 18.52
C MET A 151 15.10 -14.40 17.06
N GLU A 152 14.16 -14.25 16.12
CA GLU A 152 14.45 -14.02 14.70
C GLU A 152 15.24 -12.73 14.48
N MET A 153 14.91 -11.65 15.20
CA MET A 153 15.66 -10.39 15.14
C MET A 153 17.08 -10.50 15.70
N ILE A 154 17.29 -11.28 16.78
CA ILE A 154 18.61 -11.47 17.41
C ILE A 154 19.56 -12.28 16.52
N LEU A 155 19.03 -13.27 15.80
CA LEU A 155 19.81 -14.17 14.96
C LEU A 155 20.11 -13.60 13.58
N ASP A 156 19.61 -12.40 13.26
CA ASP A 156 19.74 -11.79 11.94
C ASP A 156 21.13 -11.15 11.72
N PRO A 157 21.95 -11.69 10.80
CA PRO A 157 23.28 -11.15 10.52
C PRO A 157 23.26 -9.77 9.83
N ASN A 158 22.10 -9.30 9.35
CA ASN A 158 21.92 -8.00 8.68
C ASN A 158 21.10 -7.00 9.49
N ALA A 159 21.05 -7.16 10.83
CA ALA A 159 20.20 -6.37 11.74
C ALA A 159 20.24 -4.85 11.52
N MET A 160 21.41 -4.26 11.25
CA MET A 160 21.54 -2.81 11.01
C MET A 160 20.86 -2.38 9.69
N GLY A 161 21.05 -3.12 8.61
CA GLY A 161 20.41 -2.84 7.32
C GLY A 161 18.88 -3.03 7.39
N ASN A 162 18.44 -4.04 8.12
CA ASN A 162 17.01 -4.31 8.33
C ASN A 162 16.35 -3.28 9.25
N SER A 163 17.09 -2.73 10.21
CA SER A 163 16.62 -1.59 11.04
C SER A 163 16.39 -0.33 10.19
N VAL A 164 17.32 -0.02 9.28
CA VAL A 164 17.16 1.11 8.34
C VAL A 164 16.00 0.84 7.38
N ASP A 165 15.85 -0.39 6.89
CA ASP A 165 14.69 -0.76 6.06
C ASP A 165 13.37 -0.60 6.79
N LEU A 166 13.28 -1.04 8.05
CA LEU A 166 12.10 -0.85 8.88
C LEU A 166 11.75 0.63 9.04
N MET A 167 12.73 1.51 9.23
CA MET A 167 12.52 2.96 9.28
C MET A 167 11.96 3.50 7.95
N HIS A 168 12.50 3.03 6.81
CA HIS A 168 11.98 3.41 5.49
C HIS A 168 10.56 2.93 5.27
N GLN A 169 10.25 1.68 5.66
CA GLN A 169 8.90 1.12 5.58
C GLN A 169 7.91 1.90 6.46
N ALA A 170 8.30 2.24 7.70
CA ALA A 170 7.49 3.03 8.61
C ALA A 170 7.21 4.44 8.05
N LYS A 171 8.23 5.09 7.48
CA LYS A 171 8.07 6.40 6.83
C LYS A 171 7.24 6.31 5.55
N GLY A 172 7.40 5.24 4.77
CA GLY A 172 6.57 4.94 3.60
C GLY A 172 5.10 4.80 3.99
N LEU A 173 4.82 4.03 5.03
CA LEU A 173 3.47 3.87 5.58
C LEU A 173 2.91 5.19 6.14
N GLN A 174 3.72 5.98 6.84
CA GLN A 174 3.32 7.30 7.32
C GLN A 174 2.89 8.20 6.14
N ASN A 175 3.70 8.25 5.08
CA ASN A 175 3.38 9.00 3.86
C ASN A 175 2.09 8.48 3.21
N ASP A 176 1.90 7.16 3.13
CA ASP A 176 0.65 6.57 2.63
C ASP A 176 -0.55 7.02 3.43
N MET A 177 -0.45 7.02 4.76
CA MET A 177 -1.55 7.42 5.63
C MET A 177 -1.85 8.91 5.57
N LEU A 178 -0.88 9.77 5.23
CA LEU A 178 -1.13 11.20 4.99
C LEU A 178 -1.97 11.42 3.71
N GLN A 179 -1.77 10.61 2.66
CA GLN A 179 -2.42 10.81 1.36
C GLN A 179 -3.67 9.94 1.13
N ILE A 180 -3.85 8.84 1.87
CA ILE A 180 -4.87 7.82 1.56
C ILE A 180 -6.30 8.38 1.51
N PHE A 181 -6.65 9.31 2.40
CA PHE A 181 -7.96 9.96 2.39
C PHE A 181 -7.99 11.29 1.65
N GLU A 182 -6.83 11.81 1.23
CA GLU A 182 -6.77 12.92 0.26
C GLU A 182 -7.17 12.44 -1.14
N ILE A 183 -6.78 11.22 -1.51
CA ILE A 183 -7.07 10.63 -2.83
C ILE A 183 -8.26 9.65 -2.83
N ASN A 184 -8.80 9.31 -1.65
CA ASN A 184 -10.01 8.50 -1.50
C ASN A 184 -10.97 9.15 -0.50
N ASN A 185 -12.13 9.61 -0.98
CA ASN A 185 -13.14 10.21 -0.10
C ASN A 185 -13.55 9.27 1.04
N CYS A 186 -13.54 9.78 2.27
CA CYS A 186 -13.82 9.04 3.51
C CYS A 186 -15.13 8.22 3.49
N ASN A 187 -16.17 8.70 2.82
CA ASN A 187 -17.47 8.01 2.70
C ASN A 187 -17.68 7.30 1.36
N SER A 188 -16.61 7.12 0.57
CA SER A 188 -16.73 6.42 -0.71
C SER A 188 -17.05 4.94 -0.51
N PRO A 189 -17.82 4.31 -1.41
CA PRO A 189 -17.99 2.86 -1.43
C PRO A 189 -16.65 2.12 -1.54
N GLY A 190 -15.66 2.73 -2.18
CA GLY A 190 -14.30 2.20 -2.29
C GLY A 190 -13.61 2.01 -0.94
N VAL A 191 -13.60 3.07 -0.11
CA VAL A 191 -13.07 3.00 1.26
C VAL A 191 -13.81 1.96 2.09
N ARG A 192 -15.15 1.90 1.99
CA ARG A 192 -15.95 0.89 2.71
C ARG A 192 -15.61 -0.55 2.30
N ARG A 193 -15.43 -0.78 1.00
CA ARG A 193 -15.00 -2.08 0.46
C ARG A 193 -13.60 -2.45 0.96
N PHE A 194 -12.68 -1.49 0.95
CA PHE A 194 -11.34 -1.69 1.48
C PHE A 194 -11.36 -2.05 2.97
N GLU A 195 -12.11 -1.31 3.79
CA GLU A 195 -12.27 -1.58 5.23
C GLU A 195 -12.83 -2.98 5.51
N GLU A 196 -13.88 -3.37 4.78
CA GLU A 196 -14.48 -4.68 4.96
C GLU A 196 -13.49 -5.81 4.62
N ASN A 197 -12.77 -5.69 3.51
CA ASN A 197 -11.76 -6.69 3.17
C ASN A 197 -10.55 -6.65 4.10
N LEU A 198 -10.13 -5.48 4.61
CA LEU A 198 -9.06 -5.38 5.61
C LEU A 198 -9.44 -6.14 6.89
N LYS A 199 -10.69 -5.99 7.33
CA LYS A 199 -11.27 -6.74 8.45
C LYS A 199 -11.29 -8.24 8.16
N LEU A 200 -11.77 -8.67 6.99
CA LEU A 200 -11.85 -10.08 6.63
C LEU A 200 -10.46 -10.72 6.58
N PHE A 201 -9.47 -10.02 6.02
CA PHE A 201 -8.08 -10.45 5.99
C PHE A 201 -7.53 -10.62 7.42
N ALA A 202 -7.73 -9.61 8.28
CA ALA A 202 -7.32 -9.65 9.68
C ALA A 202 -7.97 -10.81 10.46
N LEU A 203 -9.19 -11.20 10.10
CA LEU A 203 -9.92 -12.29 10.75
C LEU A 203 -9.71 -13.65 10.06
N ASN A 204 -8.83 -13.75 9.05
CA ASN A 204 -8.64 -14.94 8.21
C ASN A 204 -9.97 -15.50 7.66
N LYS A 205 -10.84 -14.59 7.22
CA LYS A 205 -12.12 -14.92 6.56
C LYS A 205 -11.98 -14.76 5.05
N PRO A 206 -12.81 -15.46 4.25
CA PRO A 206 -12.87 -15.26 2.81
C PRO A 206 -13.11 -13.79 2.47
N SER A 207 -12.43 -13.29 1.43
CA SER A 207 -12.59 -11.93 0.95
C SER A 207 -13.94 -11.72 0.25
N ILE A 208 -14.38 -10.47 0.18
CA ILE A 208 -15.35 -10.07 -0.83
C ILE A 208 -14.59 -9.73 -2.10
N ARG A 209 -14.43 -10.75 -2.94
CA ARG A 209 -13.66 -10.72 -4.17
C ARG A 209 -14.36 -9.93 -5.27
N MET A 210 -13.62 -9.05 -5.93
CA MET A 210 -14.07 -8.33 -7.12
C MET A 210 -13.72 -9.09 -8.41
N ASP A 211 -14.59 -8.95 -9.39
CA ASP A 211 -14.34 -9.37 -10.77
C ASP A 211 -13.28 -8.46 -11.42
N GLY A 212 -12.40 -9.06 -12.23
CA GLY A 212 -11.28 -8.37 -12.89
C GLY A 212 -9.98 -8.39 -12.08
N SER A 213 -8.86 -8.65 -12.74
CA SER A 213 -7.55 -8.78 -12.08
C SER A 213 -7.00 -7.43 -11.61
N SER A 214 -6.25 -7.44 -10.50
CA SER A 214 -5.38 -6.32 -10.16
C SER A 214 -4.40 -6.02 -11.28
N LYS A 215 -4.11 -4.73 -11.51
CA LYS A 215 -3.06 -4.30 -12.46
C LYS A 215 -1.67 -4.80 -12.06
N TYR A 216 -1.41 -4.95 -10.75
CA TYR A 216 -0.15 -5.45 -10.23
C TYR A 216 0.01 -6.95 -10.50
N ALA A 217 -1.07 -7.73 -10.29
CA ALA A 217 -1.11 -9.14 -10.64
C ALA A 217 -0.97 -9.36 -12.15
N ALA A 218 -1.67 -8.57 -12.96
CA ALA A 218 -1.58 -8.62 -14.42
C ALA A 218 -0.15 -8.33 -14.90
N MET A 219 0.47 -7.27 -14.38
CA MET A 219 1.87 -6.93 -14.63
C MET A 219 2.82 -8.08 -14.30
N LYS A 220 2.72 -8.68 -13.10
CA LYS A 220 3.61 -9.77 -12.67
C LYS A 220 3.48 -11.01 -13.58
N LYS A 221 2.30 -11.22 -14.16
CA LYS A 221 2.04 -12.30 -15.12
C LYS A 221 2.65 -12.02 -16.49
N THR A 222 2.53 -10.79 -16.99
CA THR A 222 3.02 -10.43 -18.34
C THR A 222 4.51 -10.11 -18.38
N GLY A 223 5.11 -9.73 -17.25
CA GLY A 223 6.51 -9.30 -17.18
C GLY A 223 6.73 -7.89 -17.73
N GLY A 224 8.00 -7.53 -17.90
CA GLY A 224 8.41 -6.23 -18.43
C GLY A 224 8.40 -6.14 -19.95
N PRO A 225 8.39 -4.92 -20.52
CA PRO A 225 8.34 -4.69 -21.95
C PRO A 225 9.63 -5.17 -22.66
N ALA A 226 9.49 -5.67 -23.90
CA ALA A 226 10.61 -6.12 -24.73
C ALA A 226 11.16 -5.03 -25.69
N GLY A 227 10.47 -3.90 -25.82
CA GLY A 227 10.86 -2.79 -26.71
C GLY A 227 11.88 -1.82 -26.10
N ALA A 228 12.33 -0.83 -26.90
CA ALA A 228 13.24 0.21 -26.42
C ALA A 228 12.62 1.04 -25.28
N GLN A 229 13.34 1.17 -24.15
CA GLN A 229 12.87 1.88 -22.96
C GLN A 229 13.78 3.08 -22.63
N ASN A 230 13.19 4.10 -22.03
CA ASN A 230 13.87 5.24 -21.44
C ASN A 230 14.31 4.90 -20.00
N TYR A 231 15.43 4.18 -19.89
CA TYR A 231 15.98 3.79 -18.59
C TYR A 231 16.42 4.98 -17.74
N ASN A 232 16.82 6.12 -18.33
CA ASN A 232 17.12 7.33 -17.55
C ASN A 232 15.89 7.75 -16.74
N LYS A 233 14.74 7.88 -17.40
CA LYS A 233 13.48 8.25 -16.74
C LYS A 233 13.02 7.21 -15.73
N LEU A 234 13.10 5.91 -16.08
CA LEU A 234 12.70 4.83 -15.16
C LEU A 234 13.52 4.85 -13.87
N ILE A 235 14.84 4.96 -13.99
CA ILE A 235 15.73 4.99 -12.82
C ILE A 235 15.49 6.27 -12.03
N ASP A 236 15.29 7.41 -12.71
CA ASP A 236 15.01 8.69 -12.06
C ASP A 236 13.74 8.62 -11.21
N ASP A 237 12.64 8.10 -11.76
CA ASP A 237 11.36 7.94 -11.07
C ASP A 237 11.49 6.95 -9.88
N LEU A 238 12.22 5.85 -10.06
CA LEU A 238 12.47 4.87 -8.99
C LEU A 238 13.30 5.45 -7.84
N VAL A 239 14.41 6.13 -8.14
CA VAL A 239 15.27 6.75 -7.12
C VAL A 239 14.54 7.89 -6.43
N ALA A 240 13.82 8.73 -7.18
CA ALA A 240 13.00 9.79 -6.61
C ALA A 240 11.96 9.25 -5.64
N ASN A 241 11.26 8.17 -6.00
CA ASN A 241 10.29 7.53 -5.12
C ASN A 241 10.95 6.98 -3.84
N GLN A 242 12.03 6.22 -3.98
CA GLN A 242 12.76 5.68 -2.82
C GLN A 242 13.28 6.79 -1.90
N SER A 243 13.75 7.90 -2.47
CA SER A 243 14.33 9.01 -1.70
C SER A 243 13.35 9.71 -0.76
N LYS A 244 12.04 9.56 -0.96
CA LYS A 244 11.00 10.11 -0.06
C LYS A 244 11.12 9.55 1.36
N THR A 245 11.69 8.36 1.51
CA THR A 245 11.88 7.72 2.81
C THR A 245 13.27 8.00 3.40
N TRP A 246 14.17 8.71 2.70
CA TRP A 246 15.49 9.04 3.22
C TRP A 246 15.43 10.03 4.39
N SER A 247 16.23 9.78 5.42
CA SER A 247 16.26 10.63 6.61
C SER A 247 17.04 11.92 6.37
N PHE A 248 18.28 11.80 5.88
CA PHE A 248 19.22 12.93 5.78
C PHE A 248 19.48 13.39 4.36
N ASN A 249 19.61 12.45 3.43
CA ASN A 249 19.91 12.76 2.04
C ASN A 249 18.64 13.23 1.30
N ARG A 250 18.85 14.09 0.30
CA ARG A 250 17.83 14.58 -0.63
C ARG A 250 18.31 14.29 -2.05
N TYR A 251 17.54 13.50 -2.76
CA TYR A 251 17.81 13.20 -4.16
C TYR A 251 17.62 14.45 -5.03
N THR A 252 18.44 14.60 -6.07
CA THR A 252 18.28 15.63 -7.11
C THR A 252 17.57 15.03 -8.33
N PRO A 253 16.29 15.33 -8.59
CA PRO A 253 15.56 14.81 -9.75
C PRO A 253 16.25 15.16 -11.07
N GLY A 254 16.18 14.25 -12.04
CA GLY A 254 16.82 14.39 -13.35
C GLY A 254 18.35 14.24 -13.34
N SER A 255 18.96 13.86 -12.22
CA SER A 255 20.42 13.74 -12.10
C SER A 255 20.99 12.37 -12.51
N ILE A 256 20.13 11.46 -12.99
CA ILE A 256 20.57 10.15 -13.47
C ILE A 256 21.54 10.30 -14.64
N SER A 257 22.67 9.61 -14.53
CA SER A 257 23.73 9.62 -15.54
C SER A 257 24.44 8.27 -15.62
N ALA A 258 25.26 8.08 -16.66
CA ALA A 258 26.07 6.88 -16.87
C ALA A 258 25.28 5.56 -16.79
N VAL A 259 24.07 5.54 -17.36
CA VAL A 259 23.21 4.33 -17.38
C VAL A 259 23.89 3.23 -18.19
N SER A 260 24.12 2.10 -17.53
CA SER A 260 24.76 0.91 -18.10
C SER A 260 23.94 -0.34 -17.80
N ILE A 261 23.58 -1.08 -18.85
CA ILE A 261 22.92 -2.38 -18.72
C ILE A 261 24.02 -3.42 -18.47
N LEU A 262 24.09 -3.95 -17.26
CA LEU A 262 25.14 -4.89 -16.84
C LEU A 262 24.89 -6.30 -17.40
N SER A 263 23.62 -6.71 -17.49
CA SER A 263 23.24 -8.02 -18.03
C SER A 263 21.81 -8.02 -18.57
N LYS A 264 21.50 -9.00 -19.42
CA LYS A 264 20.19 -9.19 -20.06
C LYS A 264 19.69 -10.63 -19.88
N ASP A 265 18.39 -10.82 -20.02
CA ASP A 265 17.75 -12.15 -20.06
C ASP A 265 17.73 -12.71 -21.49
N SER A 266 17.16 -13.91 -21.64
CA SER A 266 17.03 -14.60 -22.93
C SER A 266 16.15 -13.86 -23.95
N GLU A 267 15.31 -12.94 -23.51
CA GLU A 267 14.45 -12.11 -24.35
C GLU A 267 15.09 -10.74 -24.63
N GLY A 268 16.32 -10.51 -24.18
CA GLY A 268 17.06 -9.26 -24.39
C GLY A 268 16.65 -8.12 -23.44
N ARG A 269 15.80 -8.39 -22.45
CA ARG A 269 15.40 -7.43 -21.42
C ARG A 269 16.50 -7.31 -20.37
N PRO A 270 16.64 -6.18 -19.66
CA PRO A 270 17.62 -6.05 -18.58
C PRO A 270 17.40 -7.07 -17.47
N LYS A 271 18.49 -7.64 -16.96
CA LYS A 271 18.55 -8.34 -15.68
C LYS A 271 19.17 -7.49 -14.58
N SER A 272 20.07 -6.58 -14.95
CA SER A 272 20.65 -5.61 -14.03
C SER A 272 21.07 -4.35 -14.76
N ILE A 273 20.78 -3.19 -14.18
CA ILE A 273 21.16 -1.86 -14.69
C ILE A 273 21.85 -1.10 -13.57
N LYS A 274 22.92 -0.37 -13.90
CA LYS A 274 23.61 0.54 -12.98
C LYS A 274 23.60 1.96 -13.52
N ALA A 275 23.47 2.94 -12.65
CA ALA A 275 23.55 4.35 -12.98
C ALA A 275 24.12 5.16 -11.82
N ASN A 276 24.56 6.38 -12.12
CA ASN A 276 24.96 7.37 -11.13
C ASN A 276 23.82 8.35 -10.89
N TYR A 277 23.79 8.94 -9.70
CA TYR A 277 22.80 9.92 -9.30
C TYR A 277 23.43 10.97 -8.37
N SER A 278 22.82 12.15 -8.26
CA SER A 278 23.26 13.21 -7.34
C SER A 278 22.31 13.37 -6.16
N TYR A 279 22.87 13.68 -4.99
CA TYR A 279 22.10 13.96 -3.78
C TYR A 279 22.79 15.04 -2.92
N SER A 280 22.03 15.70 -2.06
CA SER A 280 22.54 16.65 -1.07
C SER A 280 22.22 16.19 0.36
N GLY A 281 23.07 16.53 1.33
CA GLY A 281 22.91 16.19 2.74
C GLY A 281 23.45 17.29 3.66
N PHE A 282 24.11 16.94 4.77
CA PHE A 282 24.74 17.88 5.72
C PHE A 282 25.95 18.67 5.16
N GLY A 283 26.18 18.65 3.85
CA GLY A 283 27.29 19.32 3.16
C GLY A 283 26.92 19.69 1.72
N SER A 284 27.90 19.75 0.82
CA SER A 284 27.67 20.02 -0.61
C SER A 284 26.98 18.84 -1.32
N GLY A 285 26.57 19.06 -2.58
CA GLY A 285 26.10 17.97 -3.45
C GLY A 285 27.18 16.89 -3.62
N SER A 286 26.74 15.63 -3.55
CA SER A 286 27.55 14.42 -3.69
C SER A 286 26.97 13.52 -4.78
N GLN A 287 27.78 12.56 -5.25
CA GLN A 287 27.35 11.54 -6.20
C GLN A 287 27.25 10.18 -5.53
N GLY A 288 26.20 9.44 -5.86
CA GLY A 288 26.01 8.04 -5.50
C GLY A 288 25.81 7.20 -6.76
N TRP A 289 25.79 5.88 -6.57
CA TRP A 289 25.36 4.94 -7.60
C TRP A 289 24.16 4.14 -7.14
N VAL A 290 23.35 3.73 -8.11
CA VAL A 290 22.21 2.83 -7.93
C VAL A 290 22.37 1.65 -8.87
N GLN A 291 22.11 0.45 -8.37
CA GLN A 291 21.95 -0.76 -9.17
C GLN A 291 20.52 -1.28 -9.02
N ILE A 292 19.88 -1.62 -10.14
CA ILE A 292 18.52 -2.15 -10.17
C ILE A 292 18.57 -3.51 -10.83
N ASP A 293 18.16 -4.52 -10.09
CA ASP A 293 18.02 -5.87 -10.60
C ASP A 293 16.57 -6.13 -11.01
N PHE A 294 16.43 -6.94 -12.06
CA PHE A 294 15.18 -7.20 -12.74
C PHE A 294 14.84 -8.68 -12.74
N GLU A 295 13.57 -9.00 -12.56
CA GLU A 295 13.01 -10.34 -12.65
C GLU A 295 11.90 -10.35 -13.71
N LYS A 296 11.98 -11.26 -14.68
CA LYS A 296 11.08 -11.29 -15.86
C LYS A 296 10.96 -9.91 -16.55
N GLY A 297 12.08 -9.18 -16.59
CA GLY A 297 12.16 -7.85 -17.16
C GLY A 297 11.52 -6.73 -16.33
N LEU A 298 11.03 -6.98 -15.11
CA LEU A 298 10.48 -5.98 -14.18
C LEU A 298 11.49 -5.62 -13.09
N PRO A 299 11.64 -4.34 -12.68
CA PRO A 299 12.41 -3.99 -11.50
C PRO A 299 11.98 -4.81 -10.28
N LYS A 300 12.94 -5.42 -9.58
CA LYS A 300 12.70 -6.29 -8.42
C LYS A 300 13.42 -5.80 -7.17
N CYS A 301 14.68 -5.38 -7.30
CA CYS A 301 15.50 -4.88 -6.21
C CYS A 301 16.26 -3.62 -6.62
N ILE A 302 16.30 -2.63 -5.74
CA ILE A 302 17.10 -1.41 -5.89
C ILE A 302 18.17 -1.42 -4.79
N TYR A 303 19.41 -1.27 -5.19
CA TYR A 303 20.58 -1.22 -4.32
C TYR A 303 21.22 0.15 -4.44
N PHE A 304 21.47 0.79 -3.30
CA PHE A 304 22.14 2.08 -3.23
C PHE A 304 23.59 1.91 -2.77
N PHE A 305 24.45 2.85 -3.14
CA PHE A 305 25.89 2.76 -2.85
C PHE A 305 26.23 2.62 -1.37
N ASP A 306 25.42 3.18 -0.49
CA ASP A 306 25.55 3.16 0.97
C ASP A 306 25.02 1.86 1.59
N PHE A 307 24.10 1.16 0.90
CA PHE A 307 23.56 -0.14 1.28
C PHE A 307 23.58 -1.13 0.10
N PRO A 308 24.77 -1.54 -0.37
CA PRO A 308 24.93 -2.27 -1.63
C PRO A 308 24.36 -3.70 -1.61
N THR A 309 24.10 -4.25 -0.42
CA THR A 309 23.58 -5.62 -0.23
C THR A 309 22.11 -5.65 0.18
N ASN A 310 21.50 -4.48 0.44
CA ASN A 310 20.12 -4.41 0.91
C ASN A 310 19.16 -4.17 -0.27
N CYS A 311 18.34 -5.16 -0.58
CA CYS A 311 17.33 -5.05 -1.63
C CYS A 311 16.18 -4.16 -1.18
N LYS A 312 16.07 -2.95 -1.76
CA LYS A 312 14.89 -2.10 -1.63
C LYS A 312 13.85 -2.47 -2.68
N THR A 313 12.62 -2.75 -2.25
CA THR A 313 11.52 -3.08 -3.17
C THR A 313 11.10 -1.84 -3.98
N PRO A 314 11.10 -1.89 -5.32
CA PRO A 314 10.57 -0.83 -6.18
C PRO A 314 9.10 -0.51 -5.89
N ASN A 315 8.69 0.74 -6.13
CA ASN A 315 7.29 1.13 -6.02
C ASN A 315 6.42 0.43 -7.09
N SER A 316 5.42 -0.34 -6.66
CA SER A 316 4.61 -1.16 -7.58
C SER A 316 3.84 -0.33 -8.63
N SER A 317 3.45 0.92 -8.35
CA SER A 317 2.81 1.79 -9.36
C SER A 317 3.78 2.18 -10.47
N ILE A 318 5.04 2.48 -10.13
CA ILE A 318 6.09 2.77 -11.13
C ILE A 318 6.38 1.52 -11.97
N VAL A 319 6.52 0.35 -11.32
CA VAL A 319 6.75 -0.92 -12.02
C VAL A 319 5.57 -1.26 -12.94
N ALA A 320 4.33 -1.01 -12.51
CA ALA A 320 3.13 -1.25 -13.32
C ALA A 320 3.07 -0.33 -14.55
N SER A 321 3.38 0.96 -14.37
CA SER A 321 3.49 1.91 -15.48
C SER A 321 4.58 1.49 -16.47
N TYR A 322 5.72 0.99 -15.98
CA TYR A 322 6.79 0.44 -16.80
C TYR A 322 6.38 -0.80 -17.59
N ALA A 323 5.71 -1.75 -16.95
CA ALA A 323 5.18 -2.95 -17.60
C ALA A 323 4.18 -2.61 -18.72
N GLN A 324 3.41 -1.53 -18.55
CA GLN A 324 2.43 -1.04 -19.51
C GLN A 324 3.03 -0.15 -20.61
N GLY A 325 4.35 0.04 -20.65
CA GLY A 325 5.03 0.83 -21.68
C GLY A 325 5.10 2.33 -21.40
N GLY A 326 4.81 2.79 -20.18
CA GLY A 326 4.89 4.20 -19.78
C GLY A 326 6.29 4.84 -19.86
N TYR A 327 7.30 4.04 -20.22
CA TYR A 327 8.69 4.44 -20.40
C TYR A 327 9.24 4.06 -21.78
N GLY A 328 8.36 3.80 -22.77
CA GLY A 328 8.78 3.59 -24.16
C GLY A 328 9.54 4.79 -24.73
N LYS A 329 10.42 4.53 -25.71
CA LYS A 329 11.11 5.56 -26.50
C LYS A 329 10.42 5.87 -27.80
#